data_AF-A0A3R7CR44-F1
#
_entry.id   AF-A0A3R7CR44-F1
#
_cell.length_a   1.000
_cell.length_b   1.000
_cell.length_c   1.000
_cell.angle_alpha   90.00
_cell.angle_beta   90.00
_cell.angle_gamma   90.00
#
_symmetry.space_group_name_H-M   'P 1'
#
loop_
_entity.id
_entity.type
_entity.pdbx_description
1 polymer ?
#
loop_
_entity_poly.entity_id
_entity_poly.type
_entity_poly.pdbx_seq_one_letter_code
_entity_poly.pdbx_strand_id
1 'polypeptide(L)'
;MPVASSDSNLRFVRIQLHQVVDVDQIIASTCLGGLRRSTVYAELRLHGQGVSYTPSFRTTPIHAHGGRWENEIMDLRLTEQDMYTRVLGISLYAVDLLGLSVCLGDAKVPLTPFELLKHQITISDDIHLTEDWHDASYEEVTTCRVQVSVAVWTCDDVNHSTTLEVWEHERFARTSWSSSHLLATDRHVYACGSVTSDKWSDVEPEVPREYVEVLGWAADKSQGDESGWFYASSFAGPWHNEAGHAFPCRRRRLVKLALLASVQTQKQVQFELLQHDHTQLVREFQDVQLLVQCAVHDGGVHVTTKDAVVTTSGYMFKSGMPDVGKRHVWERYYFVLERGPEGMSTLSYYISETQAKHRTLVKGVVVPTITGKHEAHAFQFNTQGHGMFWVLVDSKDTKVTWLHELLSAITGIPFSPKSAHEILFPSAGDMSSKQMKAIVSGLYATLFGHDLDFPDAAAAPPLVTMDALSPFVHPNVILSSNLPSTVPYWGEYHGLHGMVQFCKVREETVERLKGRVLRIVADEEESTVVVMTAVTLRIVHNSEVVVEESCDIVELTDGKVATIHLNFDSAQLSTSFEQYDWKECTDMWLIREY
;
A
#
# COMPACT_ATOMS: atom_id res chain seq x y z
N MET A 1 -2.54 22.72 -27.03
CA MET A 1 -2.37 21.31 -26.62
C MET A 1 -1.18 21.24 -25.68
N PRO A 2 -1.34 21.00 -24.38
CA PRO A 2 -0.22 20.72 -23.52
C PRO A 2 0.13 19.24 -23.61
N VAL A 3 1.42 18.96 -23.78
CA VAL A 3 2.02 17.63 -23.75
C VAL A 3 1.92 17.13 -22.31
N ALA A 4 1.11 16.09 -22.04
CA ALA A 4 1.12 15.42 -20.75
C ALA A 4 2.51 14.78 -20.55
N SER A 5 3.32 15.38 -19.67
CA SER A 5 4.71 15.01 -19.43
C SER A 5 4.81 13.67 -18.72
N SER A 6 5.70 12.81 -19.21
CA SER A 6 6.10 11.50 -18.67
C SER A 6 6.71 11.51 -17.26
N ASP A 7 6.72 12.65 -16.57
CA ASP A 7 7.57 12.88 -15.40
C ASP A 7 6.88 12.60 -14.06
N SER A 8 5.54 12.51 -13.98
CA SER A 8 4.79 12.29 -12.70
C SER A 8 5.22 11.04 -11.91
N ASN A 9 5.78 10.04 -12.58
CA ASN A 9 6.18 8.77 -11.98
C ASN A 9 7.62 8.75 -11.45
N LEU A 10 8.37 9.85 -11.54
CA LEU A 10 9.73 9.90 -11.02
C LEU A 10 9.73 10.18 -9.51
N ARG A 11 10.71 9.57 -8.85
CA ARG A 11 11.05 9.75 -7.43
C ARG A 11 12.51 10.12 -7.35
N PHE A 12 12.78 11.22 -6.66
CA PHE A 12 14.12 11.58 -6.25
C PHE A 12 14.29 11.17 -4.79
N VAL A 13 15.08 10.12 -4.56
CA VAL A 13 15.28 9.54 -3.22
C VAL A 13 16.67 9.92 -2.74
N ARG A 14 16.75 10.58 -1.60
CA ARG A 14 18.01 10.93 -0.93
C ARG A 14 18.15 10.09 0.32
N ILE A 15 19.30 9.45 0.47
CA ILE A 15 19.60 8.59 1.62
C ILE A 15 20.88 9.09 2.26
N GLN A 16 20.75 9.66 3.46
CA GLN A 16 21.87 10.11 4.28
C GLN A 16 22.23 9.05 5.31
N LEU A 17 23.50 8.67 5.35
CA LEU A 17 24.05 7.83 6.42
C LEU A 17 24.65 8.74 7.49
N HIS A 18 24.39 8.42 8.77
CA HIS A 18 24.86 9.23 9.90
C HIS A 18 25.98 8.57 10.68
N GLN A 19 25.74 7.35 11.17
CA GLN A 19 26.70 6.61 11.99
C GLN A 19 26.34 5.14 12.07
N VAL A 20 27.32 4.34 12.49
CA VAL A 20 27.12 2.94 12.87
C VAL A 20 27.02 2.86 14.39
N VAL A 21 26.06 2.08 14.87
CA VAL A 21 25.83 1.85 16.30
C VAL A 21 25.98 0.36 16.60
N ASP A 22 26.38 0.05 17.83
CA ASP A 22 26.56 -1.31 18.34
C ASP A 22 27.64 -2.13 17.61
N VAL A 23 28.57 -1.44 16.94
CA VAL A 23 29.66 -2.04 16.14
C VAL A 23 30.86 -2.49 16.98
N ASP A 24 30.89 -2.12 18.26
CA ASP A 24 32.11 -2.21 19.06
C ASP A 24 32.56 -3.66 19.31
N GLN A 25 31.61 -4.53 19.65
CA GLN A 25 31.90 -5.93 19.96
C GLN A 25 32.38 -6.70 18.73
N ILE A 26 31.73 -6.50 17.58
CA ILE A 26 32.08 -7.21 16.35
C ILE A 26 33.46 -6.77 15.83
N ILE A 27 33.80 -5.48 15.91
CA ILE A 27 35.14 -5.02 15.50
C ILE A 27 36.21 -5.57 16.44
N ALA A 28 35.93 -5.65 17.74
CA ALA A 28 36.87 -6.22 18.70
C ALA A 28 37.13 -7.73 18.44
N SER A 29 36.15 -8.47 17.92
CA SER A 29 36.30 -9.89 17.61
C SER A 29 36.86 -10.17 16.21
N THR A 30 36.67 -9.27 15.25
CA THR A 30 37.00 -9.52 13.82
C THR A 30 38.21 -8.75 13.30
N CYS A 31 38.57 -7.59 13.86
CA CYS A 31 39.58 -6.70 13.30
C CYS A 31 40.90 -6.67 14.09
N LEU A 32 42.03 -6.77 13.38
CA LEU A 32 43.35 -6.62 13.95
C LEU A 32 43.67 -5.14 14.27
N GLY A 33 44.05 -4.86 15.52
CA GLY A 33 44.33 -3.51 16.02
C GLY A 33 43.20 -2.90 16.85
N GLY A 34 42.05 -3.58 16.91
CA GLY A 34 40.92 -3.24 17.77
C GLY A 34 40.24 -1.92 17.44
N LEU A 35 39.26 -1.57 18.27
CA LEU A 35 38.27 -0.52 18.05
C LEU A 35 38.82 0.85 17.62
N ARG A 36 39.95 1.28 18.19
CA ARG A 36 40.48 2.65 18.04
C ARG A 36 41.27 2.87 16.76
N ARG A 37 41.63 1.80 16.05
CA ARG A 37 42.48 1.87 14.86
C ARG A 37 41.78 1.38 13.60
N SER A 38 40.60 0.79 13.74
CA SER A 38 39.76 0.42 12.60
C SER A 38 38.96 1.61 12.08
N THR A 39 38.73 1.59 10.77
CA THR A 39 37.77 2.49 10.11
C THR A 39 36.64 1.65 9.52
N VAL A 40 35.46 2.24 9.34
CA VAL A 40 34.31 1.58 8.72
C VAL A 40 33.83 2.36 7.51
N TYR A 41 33.37 1.65 6.49
CA TYR A 41 32.71 2.23 5.32
C TYR A 41 31.52 1.36 4.91
N ALA A 42 30.50 1.96 4.32
CA ALA A 42 29.35 1.25 3.79
C ALA A 42 29.39 1.23 2.26
N GLU A 43 28.93 0.12 1.68
CA GLU A 43 28.57 0.00 0.28
C GLU A 43 27.06 -0.13 0.14
N LEU A 44 26.49 0.72 -0.70
CA LEU A 44 25.08 0.75 -1.01
C LEU A 44 24.89 0.34 -2.47
N ARG A 45 24.01 -0.63 -2.69
CA ARG A 45 23.68 -1.15 -4.01
C ARG A 45 22.20 -1.41 -4.12
N LEU A 46 21.61 -1.05 -5.26
CA LEU A 46 20.19 -1.25 -5.47
C LEU A 46 19.95 -2.56 -6.24
N HIS A 47 19.28 -3.52 -5.62
CA HIS A 47 19.00 -4.85 -6.18
C HIS A 47 17.56 -4.94 -6.73
N GLY A 48 17.28 -5.99 -7.49
CA GLY A 48 15.97 -6.27 -8.07
C GLY A 48 15.80 -5.81 -9.53
N GLN A 49 14.67 -6.16 -10.14
CA GLN A 49 14.34 -5.74 -11.51
C GLN A 49 13.80 -4.30 -11.49
N GLY A 50 14.45 -3.42 -12.25
CA GLY A 50 14.07 -2.02 -12.41
C GLY A 50 14.71 -1.42 -13.66
N VAL A 51 14.16 -0.31 -14.13
CA VAL A 51 14.61 0.37 -15.37
C VAL A 51 15.65 1.46 -15.09
N SER A 52 15.71 1.93 -13.85
CA SER A 52 16.62 3.01 -13.44
C SER A 52 18.05 2.51 -13.20
N TYR A 53 19.03 3.35 -13.56
CA TYR A 53 20.45 3.08 -13.35
C TYR A 53 20.75 2.69 -11.90
N THR A 54 21.70 1.78 -11.71
CA THR A 54 22.08 1.23 -10.40
C THR A 54 23.46 1.75 -10.02
N PRO A 55 23.56 2.89 -9.32
CA PRO A 55 24.85 3.36 -8.85
C PRO A 55 25.36 2.40 -7.76
N SER A 56 26.65 2.06 -7.81
CA SER A 56 27.36 1.58 -6.63
C SER A 56 27.81 2.80 -5.85
N PHE A 57 27.33 2.95 -4.62
CA PHE A 57 27.73 4.03 -3.75
C PHE A 57 28.59 3.47 -2.62
N ARG A 58 29.75 4.09 -2.41
CA ARG A 58 30.65 3.75 -1.29
C ARG A 58 30.89 5.01 -0.47
N THR A 59 30.70 4.92 0.84
CA THR A 59 30.96 6.05 1.75
C THR A 59 32.46 6.30 1.91
N THR A 60 32.81 7.50 2.34
CA THR A 60 34.12 7.72 2.95
C THR A 60 34.29 6.86 4.21
N PRO A 61 35.52 6.40 4.52
CA PRO A 61 35.78 5.70 5.77
C PRO A 61 35.70 6.65 6.97
N ILE A 62 35.01 6.23 8.02
CA ILE A 62 34.96 6.93 9.32
C ILE A 62 35.60 6.07 10.40
N HIS A 63 35.95 6.68 11.54
CA HIS A 63 36.40 5.91 12.69
C HIS A 63 35.31 4.93 13.15
N ALA A 64 35.71 3.68 13.41
CA ALA A 64 34.80 2.63 13.87
C ALA A 64 34.03 3.04 15.15
N HIS A 65 34.75 3.62 16.12
CA HIS A 65 34.16 4.07 17.37
C HIS A 65 33.84 5.56 17.33
N GLY A 66 32.56 5.89 17.50
CA GLY A 66 32.09 7.29 17.59
C GLY A 66 32.28 8.12 16.31
N GLY A 67 32.67 7.49 15.20
CA GLY A 67 32.74 8.16 13.90
C GLY A 67 31.35 8.48 13.39
N ARG A 68 31.26 9.60 12.67
CA ARG A 68 30.03 10.06 12.03
C ARG A 68 30.32 10.48 10.60
N TRP A 69 29.40 10.16 9.71
CA TRP A 69 29.35 10.74 8.38
C TRP A 69 28.57 12.06 8.47
N GLU A 70 29.14 13.13 7.91
CA GLU A 70 28.48 14.43 7.90
C GLU A 70 27.71 14.66 6.59
N ASN A 71 28.28 14.24 5.46
CA ASN A 71 27.82 14.58 4.11
C ASN A 71 27.70 13.36 3.17
N GLU A 72 27.53 12.16 3.74
CA GLU A 72 27.37 10.93 2.94
C GLU A 72 25.91 10.74 2.55
N ILE A 73 25.57 11.31 1.40
CA ILE A 73 24.24 11.21 0.81
C ILE A 73 24.33 10.49 -0.53
N MET A 74 23.52 9.45 -0.67
CA MET A 74 23.27 8.79 -1.94
C MET A 74 21.96 9.34 -2.53
N ASP A 75 22.08 9.97 -3.69
CA ASP A 75 20.94 10.47 -4.46
C ASP A 75 20.58 9.46 -5.56
N LEU A 76 19.33 9.02 -5.56
CA LEU A 76 18.77 8.06 -6.52
C LEU A 76 17.63 8.72 -7.31
N ARG A 77 17.64 8.52 -8.62
CA ARG A 77 16.50 8.84 -9.50
C ARG A 77 15.83 7.53 -9.87
N LEU A 78 14.66 7.30 -9.29
CA LEU A 78 13.89 6.08 -9.40
C LEU A 78 12.53 6.38 -10.00
N THR A 79 11.86 5.35 -10.51
CA THR A 79 10.44 5.43 -10.79
C THR A 79 9.63 4.99 -9.57
N GLU A 80 8.35 5.36 -9.50
CA GLU A 80 7.41 4.83 -8.50
C GLU A 80 7.41 3.29 -8.50
N GLN A 81 7.47 2.67 -9.68
CA GLN A 81 7.59 1.21 -9.79
C GLN A 81 8.87 0.69 -9.12
N ASP A 82 10.01 1.34 -9.33
CA ASP A 82 11.27 0.91 -8.71
C ASP A 82 11.18 0.94 -7.17
N MET A 83 10.41 1.86 -6.58
CA MET A 83 10.19 1.92 -5.14
C MET A 83 9.43 0.69 -4.59
N TYR A 84 8.61 0.03 -5.42
CA TYR A 84 7.85 -1.16 -5.04
C TYR A 84 8.55 -2.48 -5.41
N THR A 85 9.49 -2.47 -6.35
CA THR A 85 10.12 -3.70 -6.87
C THR A 85 11.59 -3.85 -6.48
N ARG A 86 12.26 -2.78 -6.05
CA ARG A 86 13.70 -2.80 -5.74
C ARG A 86 13.97 -2.80 -4.24
N VAL A 87 15.15 -3.31 -3.91
CA VAL A 87 15.64 -3.45 -2.54
C VAL A 87 17.00 -2.80 -2.45
N LEU A 88 17.19 -1.91 -1.48
CA LEU A 88 18.47 -1.32 -1.17
C LEU A 88 19.29 -2.29 -0.33
N GLY A 89 20.37 -2.79 -0.90
CA GLY A 89 21.41 -3.53 -0.19
C GLY A 89 22.37 -2.55 0.48
N ILE A 90 22.61 -2.75 1.78
CA ILE A 90 23.65 -2.04 2.53
C ILE A 90 24.60 -3.09 3.07
N SER A 91 25.88 -2.99 2.74
CA SER A 91 26.94 -3.85 3.28
C SER A 91 27.95 -3.00 4.02
N LEU A 92 28.25 -3.35 5.27
CA LEU A 92 29.18 -2.60 6.10
C LEU A 92 30.52 -3.35 6.20
N TYR A 93 31.60 -2.61 5.99
CA TYR A 93 32.95 -3.15 6.05
C TYR A 93 33.79 -2.40 7.08
N ALA A 94 34.62 -3.13 7.82
CA ALA A 94 35.70 -2.58 8.62
C ALA A 94 37.05 -2.79 7.93
N VAL A 95 37.90 -1.76 7.94
CA VAL A 95 39.30 -1.83 7.53
C VAL A 95 40.17 -1.83 8.79
N ASP A 96 40.97 -2.88 8.94
CA ASP A 96 41.84 -3.08 10.08
C ASP A 96 43.18 -2.31 9.96
N LEU A 97 44.07 -2.47 10.94
CA LEU A 97 45.39 -1.81 10.96
C LEU A 97 46.30 -2.24 9.78
N LEU A 98 46.08 -3.43 9.22
CA LEU A 98 46.85 -3.95 8.10
C LEU A 98 46.26 -3.53 6.74
N GLY A 99 45.13 -2.81 6.74
CA GLY A 99 44.41 -2.42 5.54
C GLY A 99 43.51 -3.54 4.99
N LEU A 100 43.27 -4.60 5.75
CA LEU A 100 42.38 -5.69 5.36
C LEU A 100 40.92 -5.29 5.62
N SER A 101 40.06 -5.51 4.64
CA SER A 101 38.62 -5.24 4.74
C SER A 101 37.87 -6.50 5.15
N VAL A 102 37.03 -6.39 6.18
CA VAL A 102 36.18 -7.46 6.72
C VAL A 102 34.72 -7.00 6.67
N CYS A 103 33.82 -7.84 6.16
CA CYS A 103 32.38 -7.57 6.21
C CYS A 103 31.88 -7.73 7.64
N LEU A 104 31.19 -6.72 8.16
CA LEU A 104 30.57 -6.73 9.49
C LEU A 104 29.09 -7.15 9.44
N GLY A 105 28.49 -7.10 8.25
CA GLY A 105 27.11 -7.50 8.02
C GLY A 105 26.48 -6.74 6.88
N ASP A 106 25.28 -7.20 6.54
CA ASP A 106 24.51 -6.73 5.40
C ASP A 106 23.02 -6.63 5.75
N ALA A 107 22.34 -5.75 5.03
CA ALA A 107 20.91 -5.50 5.16
C ALA A 107 20.27 -5.36 3.79
N LYS A 108 19.06 -5.90 3.67
CA LYS A 108 18.21 -5.79 2.49
C LYS A 108 16.98 -4.97 2.85
N VAL A 109 16.97 -3.71 2.44
CA VAL A 109 15.95 -2.72 2.82
C VAL A 109 14.98 -2.50 1.67
N PRO A 110 13.72 -2.98 1.75
CA PRO A 110 12.72 -2.67 0.75
C PRO A 110 12.49 -1.16 0.67
N LEU A 111 12.36 -0.60 -0.54
CA LEU A 111 12.09 0.83 -0.71
C LEU A 111 10.63 1.22 -0.48
N THR A 112 9.74 0.23 -0.43
CA THR A 112 8.29 0.42 -0.32
C THR A 112 7.89 1.25 0.90
N PRO A 113 8.39 1.00 2.13
CA PRO A 113 8.06 1.84 3.28
C PRO A 113 8.40 3.32 3.08
N PHE A 114 9.50 3.64 2.38
CA PHE A 114 9.89 5.03 2.12
C PHE A 114 8.94 5.73 1.14
N GLU A 115 8.44 5.02 0.12
CA GLU A 115 7.42 5.56 -0.80
C GLU A 115 6.10 5.86 -0.10
N LEU A 116 5.76 5.07 0.91
CA LEU A 116 4.54 5.24 1.71
C LEU A 116 4.66 6.43 2.68
N LEU A 117 5.88 6.72 3.13
CA LEU A 117 6.18 7.81 4.05
C LEU A 117 6.69 9.08 3.33
N LYS A 118 6.61 9.15 2.00
CA LYS A 118 7.14 10.26 1.16
C LYS A 118 6.65 11.67 1.51
N HIS A 119 5.57 11.76 2.29
CA HIS A 119 4.98 13.01 2.77
C HIS A 119 5.73 13.58 3.99
N GLN A 120 6.59 12.80 4.65
CA GLN A 120 7.50 13.33 5.65
C GLN A 120 8.67 14.08 4.99
N ILE A 121 9.16 15.14 5.64
CA ILE A 121 10.43 15.83 5.23
C ILE A 121 11.57 14.82 5.16
N THR A 122 11.70 14.10 6.26
CA THR A 122 12.81 13.22 6.57
C THR A 122 12.26 12.03 7.33
N ILE A 123 12.53 10.85 6.83
CA ILE A 123 12.18 9.56 7.42
C ILE A 123 13.46 9.06 8.11
N SER A 124 13.46 9.00 9.43
CA SER A 124 14.58 8.43 10.19
C SER A 124 14.36 6.93 10.38
N ASP A 125 15.42 6.14 10.17
CA ASP A 125 15.37 4.70 10.34
C ASP A 125 16.68 4.15 10.89
N ASP A 126 16.60 3.06 11.65
CA ASP A 126 17.73 2.32 12.21
C ASP A 126 17.80 0.97 11.49
N ILE A 127 18.69 0.86 10.51
CA ILE A 127 18.80 -0.34 9.68
C ILE A 127 19.70 -1.36 10.39
N HIS A 128 19.09 -2.46 10.82
CA HIS A 128 19.79 -3.61 11.39
C HIS A 128 20.55 -4.40 10.33
N LEU A 129 21.84 -4.64 10.57
CA LEU A 129 22.72 -5.46 9.75
C LEU A 129 22.83 -6.86 10.37
N THR A 130 22.87 -7.88 9.52
CA THR A 130 22.99 -9.29 9.90
C THR A 130 24.21 -9.94 9.25
N GLU A 131 24.72 -11.01 9.84
CA GLU A 131 25.72 -11.84 9.18
C GLU A 131 25.06 -12.78 8.14
N ASP A 132 25.58 -12.80 6.92
CA ASP A 132 25.11 -13.66 5.84
C ASP A 132 25.59 -15.11 6.04
N TRP A 133 24.93 -15.87 6.93
CA TRP A 133 25.21 -17.30 7.11
C TRP A 133 24.50 -18.11 6.02
N HIS A 134 25.28 -18.86 5.22
CA HIS A 134 24.78 -19.67 4.10
C HIS A 134 23.95 -20.91 4.52
N ASP A 135 23.61 -21.06 5.80
CA ASP A 135 22.93 -22.23 6.36
C ASP A 135 21.59 -21.81 6.98
N ALA A 136 20.48 -22.23 6.38
CA ALA A 136 19.10 -21.84 6.72
C ALA A 136 18.61 -22.37 8.09
N SER A 137 19.52 -22.84 8.93
CA SER A 137 19.27 -23.50 10.21
C SER A 137 19.60 -22.63 11.44
N TYR A 138 20.19 -21.45 11.25
CA TYR A 138 20.54 -20.53 12.33
C TYR A 138 19.66 -19.28 12.34
N GLU A 139 19.32 -18.80 13.55
CA GLU A 139 18.61 -17.53 13.74
C GLU A 139 19.46 -16.37 13.22
N GLU A 140 18.84 -15.41 12.52
CA GLU A 140 19.51 -14.19 12.05
C GLU A 140 20.05 -13.40 13.25
N VAL A 141 21.37 -13.34 13.40
CA VAL A 141 22.02 -12.56 14.45
C VAL A 141 22.27 -11.15 13.93
N THR A 142 21.62 -10.18 14.57
CA THR A 142 21.91 -8.75 14.34
C THR A 142 23.30 -8.43 14.86
N THR A 143 24.18 -7.91 14.00
CA THR A 143 25.54 -7.54 14.38
C THR A 143 25.64 -6.10 14.87
N CYS A 144 25.10 -5.19 14.08
CA CYS A 144 25.15 -3.75 14.32
C CYS A 144 24.01 -3.07 13.57
N ARG A 145 23.90 -1.74 13.71
CA ARG A 145 22.89 -0.97 12.97
C ARG A 145 23.47 0.31 12.38
N VAL A 146 22.91 0.73 11.25
CA VAL A 146 23.26 1.98 10.57
C VAL A 146 22.10 2.94 10.71
N GLN A 147 22.35 4.12 11.27
CA GLN A 147 21.34 5.16 11.35
C GLN A 147 21.29 5.91 10.03
N VAL A 148 20.09 5.99 9.47
CA VAL A 148 19.86 6.68 8.20
C VAL A 148 18.73 7.69 8.30
N SER A 149 18.79 8.67 7.40
CA SER A 149 17.67 9.56 7.12
C SER A 149 17.38 9.54 5.63
N VAL A 150 16.12 9.35 5.28
CA VAL A 150 15.66 9.23 3.89
C VAL A 150 14.69 10.36 3.59
N ALA A 151 14.84 11.00 2.43
CA ALA A 151 13.85 11.92 1.89
C ALA A 151 13.41 11.40 0.51
N VAL A 152 12.09 11.35 0.29
CA VAL A 152 11.51 10.93 -0.98
C VAL A 152 10.76 12.10 -1.59
N TRP A 153 11.24 12.57 -2.74
CA TRP A 153 10.69 13.69 -3.47
C TRP A 153 9.98 13.21 -4.72
N THR A 154 8.76 13.71 -4.90
CA THR A 154 8.00 13.63 -6.15
C THR A 154 8.50 14.68 -7.15
N CYS A 155 8.05 14.63 -8.40
CA CYS A 155 8.36 15.70 -9.35
C CYS A 155 7.85 17.07 -8.91
N ASP A 156 6.72 17.12 -8.20
CA ASP A 156 6.21 18.38 -7.67
C ASP A 156 7.15 18.97 -6.61
N ASP A 157 7.68 18.12 -5.73
CA ASP A 157 8.70 18.52 -4.76
C ASP A 157 9.94 19.10 -5.43
N VAL A 158 10.44 18.42 -6.47
CA VAL A 158 11.61 18.88 -7.23
C VAL A 158 11.33 20.25 -7.87
N ASN A 159 10.14 20.46 -8.43
CA ASN A 159 9.76 21.73 -9.05
C ASN A 159 9.65 22.89 -8.05
N HIS A 160 9.29 22.59 -6.80
CA HIS A 160 9.19 23.56 -5.70
C HIS A 160 10.43 23.58 -4.80
N SER A 161 11.54 22.98 -5.26
CA SER A 161 12.78 22.95 -4.52
C SER A 161 13.75 24.04 -4.97
N THR A 162 14.71 24.35 -4.11
CA THR A 162 15.89 25.14 -4.43
C THR A 162 17.15 24.38 -4.03
N THR A 163 18.25 24.69 -4.72
CA THR A 163 19.55 24.09 -4.47
C THR A 163 20.51 25.17 -3.99
N LEU A 164 21.06 24.96 -2.80
CA LEU A 164 22.20 25.73 -2.30
C LEU A 164 23.48 25.03 -2.74
N GLU A 165 24.51 25.79 -3.08
CA GLU A 165 25.79 25.25 -3.53
C GLU A 165 26.99 25.89 -2.82
N VAL A 166 27.97 25.06 -2.49
CA VAL A 166 29.29 25.46 -1.97
C VAL A 166 30.35 24.67 -2.72
N TRP A 167 31.45 25.33 -3.07
CA TRP A 167 32.62 24.69 -3.65
C TRP A 167 33.64 24.37 -2.59
N GLU A 168 34.12 23.13 -2.56
CA GLU A 168 35.22 22.68 -1.72
C GLU A 168 36.49 22.52 -2.55
N HIS A 169 37.65 22.89 -1.99
CA HIS A 169 38.94 22.91 -2.66
C HIS A 169 39.99 22.13 -1.88
N GLU A 170 40.82 21.38 -2.60
CA GLU A 170 41.96 20.67 -2.03
C GLU A 170 43.17 20.69 -2.95
N ARG A 171 44.34 20.42 -2.37
CA ARG A 171 45.59 20.26 -3.10
C ARG A 171 46.23 18.90 -2.84
N PHE A 172 46.79 18.32 -3.89
CA PHE A 172 47.61 17.13 -3.79
C PHE A 172 49.02 17.52 -3.34
N ALA A 173 49.46 16.95 -2.22
CA ALA A 173 50.82 17.04 -1.76
C ALA A 173 51.12 15.82 -0.89
N ARG A 174 52.39 15.46 -0.73
CA ARG A 174 52.80 14.38 0.19
C ARG A 174 51.99 13.09 0.01
N THR A 175 51.71 12.73 -1.25
CA THR A 175 50.95 11.53 -1.67
C THR A 175 49.46 11.50 -1.33
N SER A 176 48.87 12.58 -0.84
CA SER A 176 47.43 12.65 -0.55
C SER A 176 46.80 13.99 -0.90
N TRP A 177 45.49 13.98 -1.05
CA TRP A 177 44.67 15.18 -1.17
C TRP A 177 44.29 15.69 0.20
N SER A 178 44.41 17.01 0.42
CA SER A 178 43.94 17.64 1.64
C SER A 178 43.76 19.14 1.45
N SER A 179 42.77 19.72 2.15
CA SER A 179 42.64 21.16 2.34
C SER A 179 43.84 21.77 3.09
N SER A 180 44.49 21.01 3.97
CA SER A 180 45.70 21.45 4.69
C SER A 180 46.92 21.66 3.78
N HIS A 181 46.86 21.15 2.55
CA HIS A 181 47.91 21.32 1.55
C HIS A 181 47.76 22.62 0.75
N LEU A 182 46.65 23.36 0.88
CA LEU A 182 46.44 24.61 0.17
C LEU A 182 47.52 25.63 0.52
N LEU A 183 48.02 26.32 -0.51
CA LEU A 183 49.01 27.38 -0.37
C LEU A 183 48.32 28.70 -0.03
N ALA A 184 49.04 29.65 0.54
CA ALA A 184 48.50 30.99 0.84
C ALA A 184 48.02 31.76 -0.41
N THR A 185 48.50 31.37 -1.60
CA THR A 185 48.09 31.95 -2.90
C THR A 185 46.91 31.19 -3.54
N ASP A 186 46.49 30.07 -2.95
CA ASP A 186 45.38 29.28 -3.46
C ASP A 186 44.03 29.88 -3.06
N ARG A 187 42.95 29.31 -3.62
CA ARG A 187 41.63 29.55 -3.08
C ARG A 187 41.51 28.92 -1.69
N HIS A 188 40.72 29.55 -0.84
CA HIS A 188 40.36 29.03 0.48
C HIS A 188 39.59 27.70 0.34
N VAL A 189 39.53 26.94 1.43
CA VAL A 189 38.89 25.61 1.43
C VAL A 189 37.48 25.64 0.85
N TYR A 190 36.66 26.61 1.23
CA TYR A 190 35.26 26.71 0.82
C TYR A 190 34.96 28.03 0.09
N ALA A 191 34.06 27.97 -0.90
CA ALA A 191 33.57 29.15 -1.61
C ALA A 191 32.08 29.05 -1.97
N CYS A 192 31.33 30.12 -1.72
CA CYS A 192 29.94 30.31 -2.16
C CYS A 192 29.83 31.63 -2.91
N GLY A 193 29.71 31.57 -4.24
CA GLY A 193 29.78 32.76 -5.09
C GLY A 193 31.09 33.54 -4.90
N SER A 194 30.99 34.77 -4.39
CA SER A 194 32.16 35.62 -4.09
C SER A 194 32.70 35.46 -2.66
N VAL A 195 32.00 34.76 -1.77
CA VAL A 195 32.41 34.56 -0.38
C VAL A 195 33.32 33.33 -0.31
N THR A 196 34.47 33.44 0.37
CA THR A 196 35.44 32.35 0.52
C THR A 196 36.00 32.31 1.94
N SER A 197 36.12 31.13 2.55
CA SER A 197 36.73 30.95 3.88
C SER A 197 37.30 29.54 4.02
N ASP A 198 38.20 29.36 4.98
CA ASP A 198 38.69 28.04 5.39
C ASP A 198 37.74 27.36 6.39
N LYS A 199 36.77 28.12 6.94
CA LYS A 199 35.75 27.61 7.87
C LYS A 199 34.40 27.51 7.18
N TRP A 200 33.74 26.38 7.35
CA TRP A 200 32.41 26.12 6.79
C TRP A 200 31.37 27.18 7.17
N SER A 201 31.28 27.50 8.47
CA SER A 201 30.29 28.44 9.03
C SER A 201 30.33 29.85 8.42
N ASP A 202 31.45 30.25 7.84
CA ASP A 202 31.62 31.58 7.27
C ASP A 202 31.12 31.65 5.82
N VAL A 203 30.92 30.49 5.17
CA VAL A 203 30.60 30.38 3.74
C VAL A 203 29.26 29.69 3.49
N GLU A 204 28.75 28.94 4.47
CA GLU A 204 27.46 28.26 4.37
C GLU A 204 26.35 29.29 4.09
N PRO A 205 25.67 29.19 2.93
CA PRO A 205 24.60 30.12 2.60
C PRO A 205 23.40 29.89 3.52
N GLU A 206 22.78 30.98 3.96
CA GLU A 206 21.50 30.90 4.66
C GLU A 206 20.41 30.34 3.74
N VAL A 207 19.59 29.46 4.28
CA VAL A 207 18.41 28.96 3.58
C VAL A 207 17.42 30.10 3.42
N PRO A 208 16.89 30.35 2.22
CA PRO A 208 15.87 31.36 2.03
C PRO A 208 14.68 31.12 2.96
N ARG A 209 14.14 32.19 3.56
CA ARG A 209 13.12 32.11 4.63
C ARG A 209 11.87 31.31 4.26
N GLU A 210 11.56 31.23 2.98
CA GLU A 210 10.39 30.50 2.47
C GLU A 210 10.65 29.01 2.25
N TYR A 211 11.86 28.52 2.54
CA TYR A 211 12.28 27.14 2.31
C TYR A 211 12.71 26.45 3.60
N VAL A 212 12.57 25.14 3.62
CA VAL A 212 13.01 24.26 4.71
C VAL A 212 14.06 23.29 4.16
N GLU A 213 15.14 23.13 4.91
CA GLU A 213 16.23 22.21 4.55
C GLU A 213 15.76 20.76 4.52
N VAL A 214 16.24 20.01 3.53
CA VAL A 214 16.00 18.58 3.42
C VAL A 214 17.32 17.83 3.37
N LEU A 215 17.63 17.16 4.49
CA LEU A 215 18.89 16.48 4.74
C LEU A 215 20.12 17.40 4.64
N GLY A 216 21.32 16.82 4.73
CA GLY A 216 22.59 17.52 4.70
C GLY A 216 23.10 17.92 3.30
N TRP A 217 24.37 18.31 3.26
CA TRP A 217 25.10 18.61 2.03
C TRP A 217 25.57 17.30 1.38
N ALA A 218 25.49 17.23 0.05
CA ALA A 218 25.94 16.09 -0.75
C ALA A 218 26.94 16.54 -1.79
N ALA A 219 27.94 15.72 -2.12
CA ALA A 219 28.75 15.98 -3.30
C ALA A 219 27.90 15.80 -4.56
N ASP A 220 27.93 16.79 -5.46
CA ASP A 220 27.33 16.67 -6.78
C ASP A 220 28.21 15.80 -7.67
N LYS A 221 27.75 14.56 -7.89
CA LYS A 221 28.43 13.54 -8.69
C LYS A 221 27.94 13.49 -10.14
N SER A 222 27.18 14.50 -10.60
CA SER A 222 26.73 14.57 -12.00
C SER A 222 27.85 14.85 -12.99
N GLN A 223 28.98 15.39 -12.51
CA GLN A 223 30.17 15.74 -13.27
C GLN A 223 31.43 15.53 -12.40
N GLY A 224 32.60 15.55 -13.04
CA GLY A 224 33.87 15.25 -12.37
C GLY A 224 34.14 13.74 -12.34
N ASP A 225 34.98 13.31 -11.39
CA ASP A 225 35.19 11.89 -11.12
C ASP A 225 34.01 11.26 -10.36
N GLU A 226 34.12 9.98 -9.99
CA GLU A 226 33.08 9.23 -9.25
C GLU A 226 32.68 9.87 -7.90
N SER A 227 33.51 10.78 -7.37
CA SER A 227 33.29 11.51 -6.13
C SER A 227 32.95 13.00 -6.34
N GLY A 228 32.76 13.43 -7.60
CA GLY A 228 32.42 14.81 -7.97
C GLY A 228 33.61 15.76 -8.04
N TRP A 229 34.85 15.25 -8.01
CA TRP A 229 36.04 16.11 -8.07
C TRP A 229 36.41 16.46 -9.51
N PHE A 230 36.76 17.73 -9.68
CA PHE A 230 37.41 18.29 -10.86
C PHE A 230 38.86 18.60 -10.55
N TYR A 231 39.74 18.41 -11.52
CA TYR A 231 41.19 18.52 -11.37
C TYR A 231 41.77 19.60 -12.27
N ALA A 232 42.75 20.35 -11.80
CA ALA A 232 43.41 21.39 -12.59
C ALA A 232 44.87 21.60 -12.17
N SER A 233 45.65 22.21 -13.07
CA SER A 233 47.01 22.68 -12.76
C SER A 233 47.02 23.83 -11.76
N SER A 234 45.96 24.64 -11.75
CA SER A 234 45.72 25.75 -10.82
C SER A 234 44.22 25.98 -10.60
N PHE A 235 43.84 26.71 -9.55
CA PHE A 235 42.43 27.08 -9.28
C PHE A 235 41.80 28.03 -10.33
N ALA A 236 42.57 28.51 -11.31
CA ALA A 236 42.05 29.24 -12.46
C ALA A 236 41.53 28.31 -13.58
N GLY A 237 41.76 27.00 -13.47
CA GLY A 237 41.48 26.03 -14.53
C GLY A 237 42.60 25.95 -15.58
N PRO A 238 42.37 25.28 -16.72
CA PRO A 238 41.15 24.54 -17.06
C PRO A 238 40.92 23.34 -16.13
N TRP A 239 39.65 22.94 -15.99
CA TRP A 239 39.22 21.84 -15.13
C TRP A 239 39.01 20.57 -15.95
N HIS A 240 39.41 19.44 -15.38
CA HIS A 240 39.36 18.10 -15.97
C HIS A 240 38.60 17.15 -15.04
N ASN A 241 37.93 16.15 -15.59
CA ASN A 241 37.14 15.18 -14.82
C ASN A 241 38.00 14.03 -14.25
N GLU A 242 39.28 13.96 -14.62
CA GLU A 242 40.18 12.89 -14.21
C GLU A 242 41.42 13.47 -13.53
N ALA A 243 41.88 12.78 -12.49
CA ALA A 243 43.11 13.11 -11.81
C ALA A 243 44.32 12.88 -12.73
N GLY A 244 45.33 13.73 -12.62
CA GLY A 244 46.56 13.59 -13.38
C GLY A 244 47.74 14.16 -12.61
N HIS A 245 48.94 13.65 -12.87
CA HIS A 245 50.17 14.11 -12.20
C HIS A 245 50.44 15.62 -12.38
N ALA A 246 49.92 16.21 -13.47
CA ALA A 246 50.03 17.64 -13.76
C ALA A 246 48.95 18.50 -13.08
N PHE A 247 48.01 17.89 -12.35
CA PHE A 247 46.85 18.56 -11.76
C PHE A 247 46.90 18.47 -10.24
N PRO A 248 47.67 19.33 -9.56
CA PRO A 248 47.79 19.29 -8.11
C PRO A 248 46.60 19.95 -7.41
N CYS A 249 45.67 20.60 -8.11
CA CYS A 249 44.51 21.25 -7.50
C CYS A 249 43.26 20.45 -7.83
N ARG A 250 42.34 20.31 -6.87
CA ARG A 250 41.00 19.79 -7.13
C ARG A 250 39.92 20.61 -6.46
N ARG A 251 38.72 20.55 -7.02
CA ARG A 251 37.51 21.12 -6.42
C ARG A 251 36.31 20.22 -6.62
N ARG A 252 35.34 20.24 -5.72
CA ARG A 252 34.02 19.60 -5.93
C ARG A 252 32.91 20.54 -5.54
N ARG A 253 31.75 20.34 -6.17
CA ARG A 253 30.53 21.06 -5.80
C ARG A 253 29.79 20.25 -4.74
N LEU A 254 29.48 20.90 -3.63
CA LEU A 254 28.58 20.39 -2.60
C LEU A 254 27.22 21.07 -2.78
N VAL A 255 26.16 20.28 -2.72
CA VAL A 255 24.78 20.75 -2.90
C VAL A 255 23.92 20.37 -1.71
N LYS A 256 23.10 21.30 -1.26
CA LYS A 256 22.04 21.07 -0.28
C LYS A 256 20.72 21.46 -0.90
N LEU A 257 19.72 20.63 -0.67
CA LEU A 257 18.39 20.86 -1.23
C LEU A 257 17.48 21.37 -0.12
N ALA A 258 16.62 22.31 -0.50
CA ALA A 258 15.60 22.83 0.37
C ALA A 258 14.26 22.85 -0.39
N LEU A 259 13.18 22.55 0.32
CA LEU A 259 11.83 22.49 -0.23
C LEU A 259 11.05 23.72 0.24
N LEU A 260 10.17 24.26 -0.61
CA LEU A 260 9.31 25.36 -0.23
C LEU A 260 8.49 25.00 1.02
N ALA A 261 8.52 25.86 2.05
CA ALA A 261 7.93 25.62 3.35
C ALA A 261 6.42 25.35 3.25
N SER A 262 5.71 26.04 2.35
CA SER A 262 4.27 25.83 2.12
C SER A 262 3.96 24.43 1.57
N VAL A 263 4.76 23.94 0.61
CA VAL A 263 4.66 22.56 0.08
C VAL A 263 4.96 21.58 1.20
N GLN A 264 5.97 21.87 2.02
CA GLN A 264 6.29 21.01 3.14
C GLN A 264 5.18 20.96 4.20
N THR A 265 4.55 22.08 4.52
CA THR A 265 3.39 22.11 5.42
C THR A 265 2.25 21.27 4.84
N GLN A 266 1.97 21.37 3.53
CA GLN A 266 0.95 20.55 2.88
C GLN A 266 1.26 19.06 2.98
N LYS A 267 2.52 18.66 2.76
CA LYS A 267 2.95 17.28 2.90
C LYS A 267 2.84 16.78 4.34
N GLN A 268 3.20 17.60 5.32
CA GLN A 268 3.06 17.24 6.73
C GLN A 268 1.59 17.04 7.12
N VAL A 269 0.69 17.94 6.69
CA VAL A 269 -0.76 17.78 6.90
C VAL A 269 -1.24 16.49 6.24
N GLN A 270 -0.82 16.22 5.00
CA GLN A 270 -1.18 14.99 4.30
C GLN A 270 -0.69 13.75 5.05
N PHE A 271 0.53 13.79 5.58
CA PHE A 271 1.09 12.71 6.38
C PHE A 271 0.28 12.49 7.68
N GLU A 272 -0.03 13.55 8.41
CA GLU A 272 -0.81 13.49 9.65
C GLU A 272 -2.22 12.94 9.40
N LEU A 273 -2.87 13.41 8.34
CA LEU A 273 -4.16 12.87 7.91
C LEU A 273 -4.06 11.37 7.60
N LEU A 274 -3.01 10.93 6.89
CA LEU A 274 -2.80 9.50 6.61
C LEU A 274 -2.52 8.65 7.87
N GLN A 275 -2.25 9.26 9.04
CA GLN A 275 -2.05 8.55 10.30
C GLN A 275 -3.29 8.45 11.20
N HIS A 276 -4.33 9.25 10.96
CA HIS A 276 -5.52 9.24 11.81
C HIS A 276 -6.41 8.02 11.53
N ASP A 277 -7.02 7.48 12.59
CA ASP A 277 -8.09 6.49 12.45
C ASP A 277 -9.35 7.15 11.86
N HIS A 278 -10.14 6.37 11.14
CA HIS A 278 -11.22 6.83 10.24
C HIS A 278 -12.17 7.85 10.90
N THR A 279 -12.54 7.64 12.17
CA THR A 279 -13.50 8.46 12.92
C THR A 279 -12.98 9.84 13.29
N GLN A 280 -11.66 9.99 13.44
CA GLN A 280 -11.01 11.24 13.88
C GLN A 280 -10.70 12.14 12.68
N LEU A 281 -10.32 11.53 11.56
CA LEU A 281 -10.14 12.18 10.26
C LEU A 281 -11.42 12.91 9.82
N VAL A 282 -12.58 12.23 9.89
CA VAL A 282 -13.88 12.78 9.48
C VAL A 282 -14.32 13.99 10.34
N ARG A 283 -13.97 14.01 11.63
CA ARG A 283 -14.24 15.16 12.52
C ARG A 283 -13.37 16.37 12.17
N GLU A 284 -12.08 16.19 11.96
CA GLU A 284 -11.19 17.30 11.60
C GLU A 284 -11.51 17.85 10.20
N PHE A 285 -11.94 17.00 9.26
CA PHE A 285 -12.41 17.43 7.94
C PHE A 285 -13.71 18.25 7.96
N GLN A 286 -14.57 18.08 8.97
CA GLN A 286 -15.76 18.94 9.17
C GLN A 286 -15.40 20.35 9.66
N ASP A 287 -14.33 20.49 10.45
CA ASP A 287 -13.87 21.79 10.99
C ASP A 287 -12.98 22.58 10.00
N VAL A 288 -12.29 21.89 9.08
CA VAL A 288 -11.31 22.49 8.14
C VAL A 288 -11.95 23.14 6.89
N GLN A 289 -13.28 23.06 6.71
CA GLN A 289 -13.99 23.75 5.62
C GLN A 289 -13.89 25.30 5.65
N LEU A 290 -13.25 25.89 6.67
CA LEU A 290 -12.99 27.34 6.75
C LEU A 290 -11.61 27.80 6.27
N LEU A 291 -10.68 26.89 5.91
CA LEU A 291 -9.33 27.25 5.43
C LEU A 291 -9.11 26.84 3.97
N VAL A 292 -9.87 27.50 3.10
CA VAL A 292 -9.65 27.50 1.65
C VAL A 292 -8.30 28.16 1.35
N GLN A 293 -7.27 27.35 1.04
CA GLN A 293 -6.17 27.62 0.09
C GLN A 293 -5.04 26.58 0.08
N CYS A 294 -5.23 25.35 0.61
CA CYS A 294 -4.40 24.24 0.13
C CYS A 294 -4.85 23.94 -1.30
N ALA A 295 -3.96 24.19 -2.25
CA ALA A 295 -4.11 23.72 -3.61
C ALA A 295 -4.23 22.19 -3.56
N VAL A 296 -5.46 21.71 -3.50
CA VAL A 296 -5.83 20.40 -4.02
C VAL A 296 -5.44 20.49 -5.48
N HIS A 297 -4.21 20.08 -5.79
CA HIS A 297 -3.87 19.81 -7.18
C HIS A 297 -4.81 18.69 -7.58
N ASP A 298 -5.81 19.12 -8.34
CA ASP A 298 -6.82 18.37 -9.04
C ASP A 298 -6.28 16.97 -9.39
N GLY A 299 -6.46 16.03 -8.47
CA GLY A 299 -6.24 14.60 -8.71
C GLY A 299 -7.36 14.03 -9.57
N GLY A 300 -8.00 14.91 -10.35
CA GLY A 300 -9.13 14.68 -11.21
C GLY A 300 -8.94 13.39 -11.96
N VAL A 301 -9.98 12.58 -11.93
CA VAL A 301 -10.07 11.39 -12.76
C VAL A 301 -9.92 11.82 -14.23
N HIS A 302 -8.75 11.58 -14.81
CA HIS A 302 -8.52 11.75 -16.23
C HIS A 302 -9.09 10.54 -16.97
N VAL A 303 -10.36 10.63 -17.36
CA VAL A 303 -10.97 9.70 -18.31
C VAL A 303 -10.50 10.07 -19.72
N THR A 304 -9.52 9.35 -20.25
CA THR A 304 -9.23 9.39 -21.69
C THR A 304 -9.88 8.22 -22.38
N THR A 305 -10.89 8.49 -23.20
CA THR A 305 -11.50 7.51 -24.09
C THR A 305 -10.77 7.54 -25.43
N LYS A 306 -10.04 6.48 -25.76
CA LYS A 306 -9.41 6.33 -27.06
C LYS A 306 -9.53 4.88 -27.51
N ASP A 307 -9.99 4.65 -28.73
CA ASP A 307 -10.05 3.31 -29.36
C ASP A 307 -10.75 2.24 -28.49
N ALA A 308 -11.89 2.61 -27.87
CA ALA A 308 -12.69 1.77 -26.96
C ALA A 308 -11.99 1.37 -25.64
N VAL A 309 -10.92 2.08 -25.28
CA VAL A 309 -10.18 1.90 -24.03
C VAL A 309 -10.48 3.09 -23.11
N VAL A 310 -10.81 2.79 -21.86
CA VAL A 310 -11.00 3.78 -20.80
C VAL A 310 -9.89 3.58 -19.77
N THR A 311 -9.01 4.58 -19.62
CA THR A 311 -7.95 4.58 -18.60
C THR A 311 -8.33 5.53 -17.48
N THR A 312 -8.14 5.11 -16.23
CA THR A 312 -8.45 5.91 -15.04
C THR A 312 -7.50 5.55 -13.89
N SER A 313 -7.22 6.48 -12.97
CA SER A 313 -6.27 6.28 -11.86
C SER A 313 -6.91 6.65 -10.52
N GLY A 314 -6.54 5.98 -9.43
CA GLY A 314 -7.07 6.25 -8.09
C GLY A 314 -6.20 5.69 -6.95
N TYR A 315 -6.47 6.10 -5.71
CA TYR A 315 -5.81 5.59 -4.52
C TYR A 315 -6.56 4.36 -3.97
N MET A 316 -5.82 3.35 -3.53
CA MET A 316 -6.39 2.09 -3.04
C MET A 316 -5.88 1.65 -1.68
N PHE A 317 -6.72 0.91 -0.97
CA PHE A 317 -6.37 0.16 0.23
C PHE A 317 -6.40 -1.33 -0.06
N LYS A 318 -5.30 -2.03 0.22
CA LYS A 318 -5.23 -3.49 0.13
C LYS A 318 -5.59 -4.11 1.47
N SER A 319 -6.75 -4.75 1.55
CA SER A 319 -7.13 -5.50 2.75
C SER A 319 -6.51 -6.89 2.73
N GLY A 320 -5.40 -7.08 3.44
CA GLY A 320 -4.89 -8.42 3.76
C GLY A 320 -3.40 -8.48 4.07
N MET A 321 -3.05 -8.45 5.36
CA MET A 321 -1.96 -9.21 6.00
C MET A 321 -2.11 -9.09 7.54
N PRO A 322 -2.82 -10.00 8.22
CA PRO A 322 -2.87 -10.01 9.69
C PRO A 322 -1.57 -10.50 10.35
N ASP A 323 -0.74 -11.29 9.63
CA ASP A 323 0.28 -12.13 10.29
C ASP A 323 1.72 -11.57 10.28
N VAL A 324 1.96 -10.36 9.76
CA VAL A 324 3.34 -9.85 9.55
C VAL A 324 3.65 -8.58 10.37
N GLY A 325 2.77 -8.15 11.27
CA GLY A 325 3.02 -6.98 12.14
C GLY A 325 3.28 -5.66 11.40
N LYS A 326 3.04 -5.58 10.08
CA LYS A 326 3.17 -4.37 9.27
C LYS A 326 1.86 -3.58 9.28
N ARG A 327 1.94 -2.27 9.54
CA ARG A 327 0.80 -1.34 9.52
C ARG A 327 0.11 -1.33 8.15
N HIS A 328 -1.21 -1.13 8.16
CA HIS A 328 -2.06 -0.95 6.99
C HIS A 328 -1.62 0.29 6.18
N VAL A 329 -1.49 0.18 4.85
CA VAL A 329 -1.07 1.33 4.01
C VAL A 329 -1.88 1.47 2.72
N TRP A 330 -2.23 2.72 2.40
CA TRP A 330 -2.85 3.14 1.14
C TRP A 330 -1.79 3.32 0.04
N GLU A 331 -2.04 2.74 -1.14
CA GLU A 331 -1.15 2.74 -2.31
C GLU A 331 -1.92 3.23 -3.56
N ARG A 332 -1.26 3.97 -4.46
CA ARG A 332 -1.91 4.42 -5.70
C ARG A 332 -1.82 3.34 -6.77
N TYR A 333 -2.91 3.15 -7.51
CA TYR A 333 -2.95 2.20 -8.63
C TYR A 333 -3.69 2.81 -9.83
N TYR A 334 -3.44 2.21 -10.99
CA TYR A 334 -3.95 2.66 -12.27
C TYR A 334 -4.79 1.55 -12.90
N PHE A 335 -5.94 1.91 -13.44
CA PHE A 335 -6.89 0.99 -14.03
C PHE A 335 -7.03 1.22 -15.51
N VAL A 336 -7.12 0.12 -16.24
CA VAL A 336 -7.42 0.13 -17.66
C VAL A 336 -8.62 -0.77 -17.86
N LEU A 337 -9.70 -0.18 -18.32
CA LEU A 337 -10.88 -0.87 -18.82
C LEU A 337 -10.74 -0.98 -20.34
N GLU A 338 -10.51 -2.18 -20.83
CA GLU A 338 -10.46 -2.48 -22.26
C GLU A 338 -11.80 -3.06 -22.69
N ARG A 339 -12.46 -2.45 -23.68
CA ARG A 339 -13.67 -3.02 -24.27
C ARG A 339 -13.27 -3.93 -25.43
N GLY A 340 -13.44 -5.24 -25.26
CA GLY A 340 -13.20 -6.21 -26.31
C GLY A 340 -14.37 -6.33 -27.30
N PRO A 341 -14.15 -6.92 -28.49
CA PRO A 341 -15.24 -7.40 -29.33
C PRO A 341 -16.12 -8.41 -28.56
N GLU A 342 -17.40 -8.48 -28.88
CA GLU A 342 -18.35 -9.48 -28.33
C GLU A 342 -18.65 -9.37 -26.83
N GLY A 343 -18.45 -8.21 -26.20
CA GLY A 343 -18.87 -7.97 -24.81
C GLY A 343 -17.89 -8.46 -23.75
N MET A 344 -16.72 -8.98 -24.14
CA MET A 344 -15.63 -9.28 -23.19
C MET A 344 -14.83 -8.02 -22.88
N SER A 345 -15.30 -7.24 -21.90
CA SER A 345 -14.50 -6.16 -21.33
C SER A 345 -13.61 -6.67 -20.20
N THR A 346 -12.36 -6.21 -20.14
CA THR A 346 -11.43 -6.55 -19.07
C THR A 346 -11.05 -5.31 -18.28
N LEU A 347 -11.13 -5.40 -16.95
CA LEU A 347 -10.62 -4.38 -16.04
C LEU A 347 -9.30 -4.88 -15.45
N SER A 348 -8.19 -4.23 -15.81
CA SER A 348 -6.85 -4.57 -15.33
C SER A 348 -6.31 -3.45 -14.45
N TYR A 349 -5.50 -3.80 -13.45
CA TYR A 349 -4.86 -2.80 -12.59
C TYR A 349 -3.32 -2.91 -12.61
N TYR A 350 -2.69 -1.77 -12.40
CA TYR A 350 -1.25 -1.53 -12.54
C TYR A 350 -0.75 -0.64 -11.40
N ILE A 351 0.52 -0.80 -11.02
CA ILE A 351 1.15 0.00 -9.96
C ILE A 351 1.75 1.31 -10.46
N SER A 352 1.74 1.56 -11.79
CA SER A 352 2.20 2.82 -12.37
C SER A 352 1.41 3.21 -13.61
N GLU A 353 1.33 4.51 -13.89
CA GLU A 353 0.63 5.05 -15.06
C GLU A 353 1.26 4.54 -16.36
N THR A 354 2.59 4.39 -16.37
CA THR A 354 3.36 3.92 -17.51
C THR A 354 2.99 2.47 -17.86
N GLN A 355 2.85 1.60 -16.85
CA GLN A 355 2.41 0.22 -17.03
C GLN A 355 0.97 0.15 -17.57
N ALA A 356 0.08 0.99 -17.03
CA ALA A 356 -1.30 1.11 -17.52
C ALA A 356 -1.35 1.58 -18.99
N LYS A 357 -0.57 2.61 -19.35
CA LYS A 357 -0.51 3.15 -20.72
C LYS A 357 0.00 2.13 -21.74
N HIS A 358 1.02 1.34 -21.37
CA HIS A 358 1.66 0.38 -22.27
C HIS A 358 1.14 -1.06 -22.12
N ARG A 359 0.20 -1.30 -21.19
CA ARG A 359 -0.37 -2.62 -20.86
C ARG A 359 0.70 -3.66 -20.50
N THR A 360 1.77 -3.24 -19.85
CA THR A 360 2.88 -4.11 -19.45
C THR A 360 2.77 -4.48 -17.97
N LEU A 361 3.18 -5.70 -17.60
CA LEU A 361 3.24 -6.16 -16.20
C LEU A 361 1.92 -6.05 -15.43
N VAL A 362 0.83 -6.58 -16.01
CA VAL A 362 -0.49 -6.65 -15.35
C VAL A 362 -0.37 -7.30 -13.97
N LYS A 363 -0.82 -6.60 -12.92
CA LYS A 363 -0.83 -7.15 -11.55
C LYS A 363 -1.99 -8.11 -11.33
N GLY A 364 -3.11 -7.88 -11.99
CA GLY A 364 -4.23 -8.82 -12.02
C GLY A 364 -5.41 -8.30 -12.82
N VAL A 365 -6.34 -9.20 -13.09
CA VAL A 365 -7.65 -8.89 -13.67
C VAL A 365 -8.65 -8.73 -12.53
N VAL A 366 -9.41 -7.65 -12.56
CA VAL A 366 -10.42 -7.30 -11.56
C VAL A 366 -11.72 -8.02 -11.92
N VAL A 367 -12.29 -8.71 -10.93
CA VAL A 367 -13.68 -9.20 -10.96
C VAL A 367 -14.47 -8.26 -10.05
N PRO A 368 -15.27 -7.34 -10.60
CA PRO A 368 -15.90 -6.31 -9.78
C PRO A 368 -16.96 -6.92 -8.88
N THR A 369 -16.71 -6.86 -7.58
CA THR A 369 -17.71 -7.02 -6.53
C THR A 369 -17.83 -5.65 -5.87
N ILE A 370 -18.90 -4.92 -6.17
CA ILE A 370 -19.05 -3.51 -5.78
C ILE A 370 -19.88 -3.43 -4.50
N THR A 371 -19.21 -3.04 -3.42
CA THR A 371 -19.77 -2.67 -2.13
C THR A 371 -19.24 -1.27 -1.80
N GLY A 372 -20.08 -0.39 -1.25
CA GLY A 372 -19.69 1.01 -1.02
C GLY A 372 -20.32 1.56 0.26
N LYS A 373 -19.51 2.23 1.09
CA LYS A 373 -20.01 3.10 2.16
C LYS A 373 -20.47 4.43 1.55
N HIS A 374 -21.56 5.01 2.08
CA HIS A 374 -22.12 6.28 1.60
C HIS A 374 -21.32 7.50 2.08
N GLU A 375 -20.61 7.38 3.19
CA GLU A 375 -19.90 8.49 3.85
C GLU A 375 -18.51 8.78 3.27
N ALA A 376 -17.95 7.84 2.49
CA ALA A 376 -16.70 8.02 1.75
C ALA A 376 -16.98 7.96 0.24
N HIS A 377 -16.38 8.88 -0.53
CA HIS A 377 -16.34 8.79 -1.99
C HIS A 377 -15.46 7.59 -2.40
N ALA A 378 -15.89 6.36 -2.14
CA ALA A 378 -15.12 5.15 -2.40
C ALA A 378 -16.01 3.95 -2.79
N PHE A 379 -15.47 2.98 -3.52
CA PHE A 379 -16.12 1.72 -3.87
C PHE A 379 -15.11 0.56 -3.91
N GLN A 380 -15.57 -0.66 -3.68
CA GLN A 380 -14.73 -1.85 -3.60
C GLN A 380 -14.71 -2.63 -4.93
N PHE A 381 -13.63 -3.38 -5.19
CA PHE A 381 -13.62 -4.46 -6.17
C PHE A 381 -12.79 -5.65 -5.68
N ASN A 382 -13.02 -6.81 -6.28
CA ASN A 382 -12.26 -8.02 -6.02
C ASN A 382 -11.30 -8.30 -7.18
N THR A 383 -10.15 -8.92 -6.91
CA THR A 383 -9.18 -9.26 -7.95
C THR A 383 -8.92 -10.75 -7.96
N GLN A 384 -8.70 -11.31 -9.14
CA GLN A 384 -8.24 -12.68 -9.23
C GLN A 384 -6.81 -12.79 -8.67
N GLY A 385 -6.67 -13.46 -7.53
CA GLY A 385 -5.37 -13.80 -6.92
C GLY A 385 -4.80 -12.78 -5.91
N HIS A 386 -5.37 -11.58 -5.78
CA HIS A 386 -4.84 -10.55 -4.86
C HIS A 386 -5.83 -10.04 -3.81
N GLY A 387 -7.05 -10.57 -3.79
CA GLY A 387 -8.06 -10.27 -2.78
C GLY A 387 -8.81 -8.96 -3.03
N MET A 388 -9.38 -8.43 -1.96
CA MET A 388 -10.29 -7.30 -1.97
C MET A 388 -9.56 -5.95 -1.87
N PHE A 389 -9.99 -4.98 -2.69
CA PHE A 389 -9.44 -3.64 -2.67
C PHE A 389 -10.51 -2.55 -2.63
N TRP A 390 -10.21 -1.46 -1.93
CA TRP A 390 -11.02 -0.24 -1.92
C TRP A 390 -10.45 0.80 -2.88
N VAL A 391 -11.31 1.52 -3.59
CA VAL A 391 -10.98 2.64 -4.47
C VAL A 391 -11.57 3.91 -3.91
N LEU A 392 -10.75 4.94 -3.71
CA LEU A 392 -11.21 6.28 -3.37
C LEU A 392 -11.32 7.14 -4.63
N VAL A 393 -12.39 7.92 -4.72
CA VAL A 393 -12.69 8.89 -5.79
C VAL A 393 -12.90 10.28 -5.18
N ASP A 394 -12.65 11.30 -5.98
CA ASP A 394 -12.61 12.72 -5.56
C ASP A 394 -14.00 13.34 -5.32
N SER A 395 -15.05 12.76 -5.91
CA SER A 395 -16.42 13.26 -5.79
C SER A 395 -17.47 12.15 -5.94
N LYS A 396 -18.70 12.44 -5.50
CA LYS A 396 -19.87 11.57 -5.71
C LYS A 396 -20.16 11.40 -7.21
N ASP A 397 -19.99 12.44 -8.02
CA ASP A 397 -20.25 12.39 -9.46
C ASP A 397 -19.22 11.52 -10.20
N THR A 398 -17.96 11.57 -9.75
CA THR A 398 -16.89 10.71 -10.24
C THR A 398 -17.15 9.25 -9.88
N LYS A 399 -17.59 8.97 -8.64
CA LYS A 399 -18.03 7.64 -8.18
C LYS A 399 -19.12 7.09 -9.10
N VAL A 400 -20.15 7.89 -9.36
CA VAL A 400 -21.28 7.51 -10.22
C VAL A 400 -20.83 7.27 -11.66
N THR A 401 -19.98 8.13 -12.20
CA THR A 401 -19.42 7.99 -13.56
C THR A 401 -18.63 6.68 -13.71
N TRP A 402 -17.78 6.36 -12.73
CA TRP A 402 -17.00 5.12 -12.69
C TRP A 402 -17.89 3.88 -12.65
N LEU A 403 -18.87 3.90 -11.75
CA LEU A 403 -19.81 2.79 -11.60
C LEU A 403 -20.63 2.61 -12.86
N HIS A 404 -21.10 3.69 -13.48
CA HIS A 404 -21.81 3.65 -14.75
C HIS A 404 -20.95 3.08 -15.89
N GLU A 405 -19.69 3.50 -16.02
CA GLU A 405 -18.77 3.00 -17.04
C GLU A 405 -18.44 1.51 -16.84
N LEU A 406 -18.20 1.07 -15.61
CA LEU A 406 -18.01 -0.34 -15.26
C LEU A 406 -19.25 -1.18 -15.54
N LEU A 407 -20.43 -0.70 -15.12
CA LEU A 407 -21.72 -1.36 -15.36
C LEU A 407 -22.03 -1.48 -16.86
N SER A 408 -21.68 -0.46 -17.65
CA SER A 408 -21.91 -0.45 -19.11
C SER A 408 -21.00 -1.40 -19.89
N ALA A 409 -19.81 -1.71 -19.33
CA ALA A 409 -18.80 -2.53 -19.99
C ALA A 409 -18.95 -4.03 -19.69
N ILE A 410 -19.63 -4.40 -18.59
CA ILE A 410 -19.71 -5.76 -18.06
C ILE A 410 -21.09 -6.36 -18.37
N THR A 411 -21.45 -6.35 -19.66
CA THR A 411 -22.59 -7.14 -20.14
C THR A 411 -22.11 -8.57 -20.40
N GLY A 412 -21.98 -9.38 -19.35
CA GLY A 412 -21.62 -10.80 -19.52
C GLY A 412 -21.15 -11.59 -18.29
N ILE A 413 -21.10 -11.02 -17.08
CA ILE A 413 -20.66 -11.70 -15.84
C ILE A 413 -21.68 -11.42 -14.73
N PRO A 414 -21.99 -12.36 -13.81
CA PRO A 414 -23.13 -12.26 -12.89
C PRO A 414 -22.96 -11.07 -11.95
N PHE A 415 -23.94 -10.18 -11.94
CA PHE A 415 -23.99 -8.96 -11.14
C PHE A 415 -25.13 -9.11 -10.12
N SER A 416 -24.91 -8.74 -8.85
CA SER A 416 -26.03 -8.60 -7.90
C SER A 416 -26.76 -7.28 -8.19
N PRO A 417 -28.07 -7.28 -8.48
CA PRO A 417 -28.81 -6.08 -8.91
C PRO A 417 -28.88 -4.94 -7.87
N LYS A 418 -28.51 -5.19 -6.60
CA LYS A 418 -28.66 -4.24 -5.49
C LYS A 418 -27.68 -3.09 -5.50
N SER A 419 -26.40 -3.34 -5.75
CA SER A 419 -25.35 -2.31 -5.64
C SER A 419 -25.53 -1.15 -6.63
N ALA A 420 -26.14 -1.41 -7.79
CA ALA A 420 -26.43 -0.37 -8.78
C ALA A 420 -27.69 0.43 -8.43
N HIS A 421 -28.69 -0.19 -7.80
CA HIS A 421 -29.98 0.44 -7.56
C HIS A 421 -29.95 1.39 -6.35
N GLU A 422 -29.27 1.04 -5.26
CA GLU A 422 -29.08 1.91 -4.07
C GLU A 422 -28.22 3.16 -4.36
N ILE A 423 -27.27 3.04 -5.29
CA ILE A 423 -26.37 4.15 -5.67
C ILE A 423 -27.08 5.13 -6.63
N LEU A 424 -28.00 4.64 -7.45
CA LEU A 424 -28.77 5.44 -8.41
C LEU A 424 -30.05 6.05 -7.79
N PHE A 425 -30.59 5.46 -6.72
CA PHE A 425 -31.83 5.90 -6.07
C PHE A 425 -31.73 5.77 -4.53
N PRO A 426 -31.47 6.85 -3.78
CA PRO A 426 -31.33 6.80 -2.32
C PRO A 426 -32.69 6.57 -1.63
N SER A 427 -32.79 5.63 -0.68
CA SER A 427 -33.98 5.46 0.16
C SER A 427 -33.83 6.13 1.53
N ALA A 428 -34.95 6.61 2.08
CA ALA A 428 -35.04 7.51 3.23
C ALA A 428 -35.63 6.81 4.47
N GLY A 429 -34.91 6.81 5.59
CA GLY A 429 -35.47 6.57 6.93
C GLY A 429 -34.52 5.91 7.93
N ASP A 430 -34.04 6.68 8.92
CA ASP A 430 -33.20 6.17 10.02
C ASP A 430 -33.99 5.21 10.94
N MET A 431 -33.46 4.00 11.17
CA MET A 431 -34.01 3.01 12.12
C MET A 431 -33.05 2.77 13.29
N SER A 432 -33.59 2.64 14.51
CA SER A 432 -32.76 2.33 15.69
C SER A 432 -32.32 0.85 15.75
N SER A 433 -31.20 0.57 16.40
CA SER A 433 -30.63 -0.77 16.68
C SER A 433 -31.68 -1.67 17.33
N LYS A 434 -32.50 -1.11 18.22
CA LYS A 434 -33.57 -1.84 18.90
C LYS A 434 -34.67 -2.29 17.93
N GLN A 435 -35.04 -1.45 16.98
CA GLN A 435 -36.05 -1.79 15.96
C GLN A 435 -35.51 -2.82 14.98
N MET A 436 -34.27 -2.64 14.50
CA MET A 436 -33.61 -3.59 13.61
C MET A 436 -33.48 -4.97 14.24
N LYS A 437 -32.99 -5.05 15.49
CA LYS A 437 -32.92 -6.31 16.23
C LYS A 437 -34.29 -6.96 16.39
N ALA A 438 -35.35 -6.19 16.68
CA ALA A 438 -36.68 -6.76 16.81
C ALA A 438 -37.19 -7.39 15.51
N ILE A 439 -36.97 -6.74 14.37
CA ILE A 439 -37.36 -7.25 13.05
C ILE A 439 -36.59 -8.52 12.71
N VAL A 440 -35.26 -8.50 12.89
CA VAL A 440 -34.39 -9.64 12.55
C VAL A 440 -34.60 -10.80 13.53
N SER A 441 -34.74 -10.55 14.83
CA SER A 441 -35.15 -11.58 15.79
C SER A 441 -36.50 -12.20 15.41
N GLY A 442 -37.46 -11.39 14.96
CA GLY A 442 -38.78 -11.89 14.49
C GLY A 442 -38.65 -12.81 13.30
N LEU A 443 -37.80 -12.46 12.32
CA LEU A 443 -37.49 -13.33 11.19
C LEU A 443 -36.84 -14.64 11.65
N TYR A 444 -35.76 -14.58 12.44
CA TYR A 444 -35.04 -15.78 12.87
C TYR A 444 -35.89 -16.66 13.80
N ALA A 445 -36.88 -16.10 14.51
CA ALA A 445 -37.83 -16.89 15.27
C ALA A 445 -38.71 -17.79 14.38
N THR A 446 -38.93 -17.42 13.10
CA THR A 446 -39.62 -18.30 12.14
C THR A 446 -38.75 -19.49 11.69
N LEU A 447 -37.42 -19.35 11.78
CA LEU A 447 -36.46 -20.36 11.33
C LEU A 447 -35.95 -21.25 12.47
N PHE A 448 -35.79 -20.68 13.67
CA PHE A 448 -35.23 -21.33 14.86
C PHE A 448 -36.23 -21.56 16.00
N GLY A 449 -37.40 -20.91 15.97
CA GLY A 449 -38.39 -20.99 17.06
C GLY A 449 -38.39 -19.72 17.91
N HIS A 450 -39.41 -19.56 18.75
CA HIS A 450 -39.64 -18.32 19.53
C HIS A 450 -38.44 -17.93 20.42
N ASP A 451 -37.76 -18.91 21.00
CA ASP A 451 -36.61 -18.70 21.89
C ASP A 451 -35.28 -18.63 21.12
N LEU A 452 -35.36 -18.55 19.78
CA LEU A 452 -34.25 -18.57 18.84
C LEU A 452 -33.40 -19.84 18.92
N ASP A 453 -33.98 -20.93 19.42
CA ASP A 453 -33.39 -22.26 19.44
C ASP A 453 -34.44 -23.38 19.31
N PHE A 454 -33.97 -24.54 18.87
CA PHE A 454 -34.71 -25.80 18.91
C PHE A 454 -33.75 -26.93 19.35
N PRO A 455 -34.10 -27.69 20.41
CA PRO A 455 -33.20 -28.65 21.03
C PRO A 455 -33.08 -29.99 20.31
N ASP A 456 -34.08 -30.37 19.53
CA ASP A 456 -34.13 -31.62 18.76
C ASP A 456 -34.94 -31.46 17.45
N ALA A 457 -34.90 -32.47 16.59
CA ALA A 457 -35.58 -32.47 15.29
C ALA A 457 -37.11 -32.37 15.40
N ALA A 458 -37.72 -32.83 16.50
CA ALA A 458 -39.16 -32.74 16.71
C ALA A 458 -39.60 -31.33 17.12
N ALA A 459 -38.69 -30.57 17.74
CA ALA A 459 -38.88 -29.16 18.08
C ALA A 459 -38.48 -28.19 16.96
N ALA A 460 -37.93 -28.67 15.84
CA ALA A 460 -37.54 -27.83 14.71
C ALA A 460 -38.78 -27.13 14.10
N PRO A 461 -38.71 -25.81 13.82
CA PRO A 461 -39.80 -25.10 13.18
C PRO A 461 -40.18 -25.70 11.81
N PRO A 462 -41.47 -25.71 11.45
CA PRO A 462 -41.92 -26.22 10.16
C PRO A 462 -41.39 -25.36 9.00
N LEU A 463 -41.44 -25.91 7.79
CA LEU A 463 -41.02 -25.21 6.57
C LEU A 463 -41.73 -23.84 6.47
N VAL A 464 -40.93 -22.78 6.30
CA VAL A 464 -41.43 -21.42 6.32
C VAL A 464 -42.34 -21.13 5.11
N THR A 465 -43.41 -20.38 5.34
CA THR A 465 -44.34 -19.96 4.28
C THR A 465 -44.13 -18.50 3.92
N MET A 466 -44.57 -18.09 2.73
CA MET A 466 -44.49 -16.68 2.31
C MET A 466 -45.24 -15.76 3.27
N ASP A 467 -46.40 -16.19 3.78
CA ASP A 467 -47.20 -15.43 4.73
C ASP A 467 -46.46 -15.19 6.05
N ALA A 468 -45.70 -16.19 6.52
CA ALA A 468 -44.88 -16.08 7.74
C ALA A 468 -43.67 -15.12 7.57
N LEU A 469 -43.11 -15.03 6.37
CA LEU A 469 -41.98 -14.14 6.05
C LEU A 469 -42.41 -12.71 5.74
N SER A 470 -43.59 -12.53 5.14
CA SER A 470 -44.08 -11.24 4.64
C SER A 470 -44.08 -10.07 5.64
N PRO A 471 -44.26 -10.27 6.97
CA PRO A 471 -44.20 -9.17 7.92
C PRO A 471 -42.78 -8.63 8.11
N PHE A 472 -41.77 -9.49 7.97
CA PHE A 472 -40.38 -9.17 8.29
C PHE A 472 -39.52 -8.91 7.06
N VAL A 473 -39.90 -9.48 5.91
CA VAL A 473 -39.04 -9.54 4.71
C VAL A 473 -39.65 -8.74 3.56
N HIS A 474 -38.80 -7.99 2.86
CA HIS A 474 -39.18 -7.20 1.70
C HIS A 474 -39.59 -8.13 0.53
N PRO A 475 -40.62 -7.80 -0.28
CA PRO A 475 -41.07 -8.66 -1.38
C PRO A 475 -39.96 -9.05 -2.37
N ASN A 476 -39.00 -8.14 -2.59
CA ASN A 476 -37.85 -8.30 -3.48
C ASN A 476 -36.57 -8.65 -2.70
N VAL A 477 -36.68 -9.41 -1.60
CA VAL A 477 -35.52 -9.84 -0.81
C VAL A 477 -34.50 -10.57 -1.68
N ILE A 478 -33.22 -10.45 -1.35
CA ILE A 478 -32.17 -11.29 -1.95
C ILE A 478 -31.50 -12.07 -0.82
N LEU A 479 -31.51 -13.40 -0.94
CA LEU A 479 -30.78 -14.32 -0.09
C LEU A 479 -29.63 -14.92 -0.88
N SER A 480 -28.42 -14.86 -0.34
CA SER A 480 -27.22 -15.42 -0.97
C SER A 480 -26.36 -16.15 0.06
N SER A 481 -25.46 -17.02 -0.40
CA SER A 481 -24.52 -17.73 0.48
C SER A 481 -23.14 -17.86 -0.14
N ASN A 482 -22.10 -18.09 0.70
CA ASN A 482 -20.74 -18.39 0.26
C ASN A 482 -20.51 -19.89 -0.05
N LEU A 483 -21.58 -20.68 -0.15
CA LEU A 483 -21.48 -22.13 -0.33
C LEU A 483 -21.00 -22.47 -1.76
N PRO A 484 -20.13 -23.48 -1.92
CA PRO A 484 -19.71 -23.97 -3.22
C PRO A 484 -20.84 -24.75 -3.90
N SER A 485 -20.73 -24.93 -5.21
CA SER A 485 -21.74 -25.62 -6.02
C SER A 485 -21.96 -27.09 -5.68
N THR A 486 -21.11 -27.67 -4.83
CA THR A 486 -21.23 -29.02 -4.26
C THR A 486 -22.34 -29.12 -3.21
N VAL A 487 -22.75 -28.01 -2.59
CA VAL A 487 -23.84 -27.97 -1.59
C VAL A 487 -25.15 -27.60 -2.27
N PRO A 488 -26.21 -28.44 -2.29
CA PRO A 488 -27.36 -28.27 -3.20
C PRO A 488 -28.15 -26.97 -3.11
N TYR A 489 -28.14 -26.30 -1.96
CA TYR A 489 -28.82 -25.03 -1.73
C TYR A 489 -27.90 -23.81 -1.87
N TRP A 490 -26.76 -23.97 -2.56
CA TRP A 490 -25.88 -22.87 -2.94
C TRP A 490 -26.58 -21.86 -3.88
N GLY A 491 -25.95 -20.69 -4.04
CA GLY A 491 -26.38 -19.67 -5.00
C GLY A 491 -27.20 -18.53 -4.39
N GLU A 492 -27.89 -17.79 -5.27
CA GLU A 492 -28.68 -16.60 -4.95
C GLU A 492 -30.18 -16.87 -5.21
N TYR A 493 -31.01 -16.40 -4.29
CA TYR A 493 -32.46 -16.60 -4.28
C TYR A 493 -33.16 -15.25 -4.17
N HIS A 494 -34.08 -15.00 -5.09
CA HIS A 494 -34.73 -13.70 -5.23
C HIS A 494 -36.20 -13.73 -4.83
N GLY A 495 -36.62 -12.66 -4.16
CA GLY A 495 -37.95 -12.44 -3.63
C GLY A 495 -38.35 -13.44 -2.54
N LEU A 496 -39.54 -13.22 -1.98
CA LEU A 496 -40.11 -14.11 -0.95
C LEU A 496 -40.23 -15.57 -1.45
N HIS A 497 -40.52 -15.76 -2.74
CA HIS A 497 -40.59 -17.10 -3.33
C HIS A 497 -39.23 -17.79 -3.35
N GLY A 498 -38.17 -17.08 -3.77
CA GLY A 498 -36.81 -17.60 -3.73
C GLY A 498 -36.37 -17.99 -2.33
N MET A 499 -36.68 -17.15 -1.33
CA MET A 499 -36.34 -17.45 0.07
C MET A 499 -37.05 -18.71 0.61
N VAL A 500 -38.33 -18.90 0.29
CA VAL A 500 -39.05 -20.15 0.61
C VAL A 500 -38.45 -21.33 -0.15
N GLN A 501 -38.05 -21.14 -1.42
CA GLN A 501 -37.40 -22.17 -2.21
C GLN A 501 -36.05 -22.58 -1.62
N PHE A 502 -35.24 -21.63 -1.12
CA PHE A 502 -34.01 -21.92 -0.38
C PHE A 502 -34.29 -22.81 0.83
N CYS A 503 -35.23 -22.41 1.69
CA CYS A 503 -35.61 -23.21 2.86
C CYS A 503 -36.08 -24.61 2.45
N LYS A 504 -36.87 -24.72 1.37
CA LYS A 504 -37.37 -25.99 0.88
C LYS A 504 -36.24 -26.92 0.41
N VAL A 505 -35.33 -26.42 -0.43
CA VAL A 505 -34.18 -27.22 -0.91
C VAL A 505 -33.29 -27.64 0.26
N ARG A 506 -33.11 -26.76 1.25
CA ARG A 506 -32.37 -27.09 2.46
C ARG A 506 -33.05 -28.21 3.26
N GLU A 507 -34.34 -28.15 3.53
CA GLU A 507 -35.06 -29.24 4.23
C GLU A 507 -35.11 -30.55 3.43
N GLU A 508 -35.04 -30.50 2.10
CA GLU A 508 -34.98 -31.70 1.24
C GLU A 508 -33.60 -32.37 1.25
N THR A 509 -32.55 -31.63 1.62
CA THR A 509 -31.15 -32.07 1.51
C THR A 509 -30.51 -32.37 2.86
N VAL A 510 -31.00 -31.73 3.92
CA VAL A 510 -30.55 -31.94 5.29
C VAL A 510 -31.72 -32.06 6.27
N GLU A 511 -31.58 -32.96 7.23
CA GLU A 511 -32.44 -33.06 8.41
C GLU A 511 -31.82 -32.21 9.54
N ARG A 512 -32.52 -31.17 9.99
CA ARG A 512 -32.04 -30.33 11.12
C ARG A 512 -32.27 -31.06 12.44
N LEU A 513 -31.18 -31.39 13.14
CA LEU A 513 -31.23 -32.12 14.40
C LEU A 513 -31.36 -31.23 15.62
N LYS A 514 -30.72 -30.06 15.61
CA LYS A 514 -30.86 -29.00 16.63
C LYS A 514 -30.27 -27.70 16.08
N GLY A 515 -30.66 -26.56 16.60
CA GLY A 515 -30.08 -25.30 16.16
C GLY A 515 -30.37 -24.16 17.12
N ARG A 516 -29.52 -23.13 17.09
CA ARG A 516 -29.71 -21.91 17.87
C ARG A 516 -29.08 -20.70 17.22
N VAL A 517 -29.65 -19.54 17.48
CA VAL A 517 -29.01 -18.24 17.25
C VAL A 517 -28.10 -17.93 18.43
N LEU A 518 -26.82 -17.74 18.15
CA LEU A 518 -25.78 -17.45 19.14
C LEU A 518 -25.80 -15.98 19.56
N ARG A 519 -25.97 -15.09 18.57
CA ARG A 519 -25.84 -13.64 18.79
C ARG A 519 -26.52 -12.86 17.67
N ILE A 520 -27.10 -11.72 18.04
CA ILE A 520 -27.62 -10.71 17.10
C ILE A 520 -26.99 -9.36 17.47
N VAL A 521 -26.25 -8.77 16.52
CA VAL A 521 -25.62 -7.45 16.65
C VAL A 521 -26.16 -6.56 15.55
N ALA A 522 -26.65 -5.37 15.89
CA ALA A 522 -27.16 -4.43 14.88
C ALA A 522 -26.32 -3.16 14.90
N ASP A 523 -26.02 -2.69 13.70
CA ASP A 523 -25.30 -1.46 13.41
C ASP A 523 -26.28 -0.41 12.89
N GLU A 524 -26.43 0.69 13.64
CA GLU A 524 -27.34 1.79 13.27
C GLU A 524 -26.85 2.57 12.06
N GLU A 525 -25.53 2.67 11.89
CA GLU A 525 -24.92 3.48 10.84
C GLU A 525 -25.02 2.78 9.48
N GLU A 526 -24.95 1.45 9.47
CA GLU A 526 -25.00 0.64 8.23
C GLU A 526 -26.40 0.05 7.94
N SER A 527 -27.39 0.24 8.83
CA SER A 527 -28.70 -0.44 8.75
C SER A 527 -28.60 -1.96 8.58
N THR A 528 -27.54 -2.54 9.15
CA THR A 528 -27.21 -3.96 9.06
C THR A 528 -27.33 -4.66 10.41
N VAL A 529 -27.61 -5.95 10.36
CA VAL A 529 -27.69 -6.83 11.51
C VAL A 529 -26.91 -8.10 11.22
N VAL A 530 -25.92 -8.37 12.05
CA VAL A 530 -25.14 -9.61 12.01
C VAL A 530 -25.78 -10.63 12.94
N VAL A 531 -26.12 -11.80 12.39
CA VAL A 531 -26.71 -12.91 13.12
C VAL A 531 -25.77 -14.11 13.07
N MET A 532 -25.32 -14.57 14.23
CA MET A 532 -24.49 -15.77 14.31
C MET A 532 -25.36 -16.96 14.66
N THR A 533 -25.28 -18.05 13.90
CA THR A 533 -26.07 -19.27 14.15
C THR A 533 -25.20 -20.51 14.21
N ALA A 534 -25.73 -21.54 14.88
CA ALA A 534 -25.16 -22.88 14.87
C ALA A 534 -26.29 -23.90 14.74
N VAL A 535 -26.21 -24.77 13.74
CA VAL A 535 -27.18 -25.81 13.42
C VAL A 535 -26.47 -27.15 13.29
N THR A 536 -26.86 -28.14 14.07
CA THR A 536 -26.44 -29.52 13.81
C THR A 536 -27.42 -30.14 12.83
N LEU A 537 -26.92 -30.61 11.70
CA LEU A 537 -27.70 -31.18 10.62
C LEU A 537 -27.21 -32.59 10.29
N ARG A 538 -28.11 -33.42 9.77
CA ARG A 538 -27.79 -34.70 9.16
C ARG A 538 -28.04 -34.58 7.67
N ILE A 539 -27.02 -34.81 6.86
CA ILE A 539 -27.15 -34.78 5.41
C ILE A 539 -27.96 -36.00 4.98
N VAL A 540 -29.06 -35.79 4.24
CA VAL A 540 -30.04 -36.83 3.93
C VAL A 540 -29.41 -37.96 3.10
N HIS A 541 -28.52 -37.62 2.16
CA HIS A 541 -28.01 -38.59 1.19
C HIS A 541 -26.95 -39.54 1.77
N ASN A 542 -26.11 -39.11 2.72
CA ASN A 542 -25.03 -39.93 3.29
C ASN A 542 -25.19 -40.17 4.80
N SER A 543 -26.23 -39.60 5.43
CA SER A 543 -26.48 -39.67 6.87
C SER A 543 -25.37 -39.08 7.76
N GLU A 544 -24.42 -38.34 7.18
CA GLU A 544 -23.35 -37.67 7.93
C GLU A 544 -23.93 -36.55 8.78
N VAL A 545 -23.47 -36.46 10.04
CA VAL A 545 -23.91 -35.42 10.97
C VAL A 545 -22.84 -34.35 11.07
N VAL A 546 -23.19 -33.13 10.70
CA VAL A 546 -22.29 -31.98 10.61
C VAL A 546 -22.84 -30.83 11.46
N VAL A 547 -21.94 -30.03 12.03
CA VAL A 547 -22.30 -28.76 12.67
C VAL A 547 -22.04 -27.66 11.66
N GLU A 548 -23.10 -26.96 11.27
CA GLU A 548 -23.07 -25.79 10.42
C GLU A 548 -23.08 -24.55 11.31
N GLU A 549 -22.01 -23.77 11.26
CA GLU A 549 -21.96 -22.44 11.88
C GLU A 549 -22.01 -21.37 10.79
N SER A 550 -22.78 -20.31 11.03
CA SER A 550 -22.95 -19.21 10.08
C SER A 550 -22.84 -17.84 10.75
N CYS A 551 -22.36 -16.87 9.98
CA CYS A 551 -22.39 -15.45 10.28
C CYS A 551 -23.18 -14.74 9.18
N ASP A 552 -24.46 -14.52 9.44
CA ASP A 552 -25.39 -13.98 8.47
C ASP A 552 -25.39 -12.45 8.55
N ILE A 553 -25.23 -11.80 7.41
CA ILE A 553 -25.30 -10.33 7.29
C ILE A 553 -26.68 -9.99 6.73
N VAL A 554 -27.49 -9.31 7.54
CA VAL A 554 -28.88 -8.98 7.23
C VAL A 554 -29.03 -7.47 7.09
N GLU A 555 -29.50 -7.01 5.94
CA GLU A 555 -29.68 -5.58 5.68
C GLU A 555 -31.16 -5.25 5.63
N LEU A 556 -31.53 -4.10 6.22
CA LEU A 556 -32.92 -3.66 6.26
C LEU A 556 -33.14 -2.43 5.37
N THR A 557 -34.27 -2.44 4.67
CA THR A 557 -34.78 -1.29 3.90
C THR A 557 -36.26 -1.11 4.22
N ASP A 558 -36.69 0.12 4.46
CA ASP A 558 -38.09 0.47 4.75
C ASP A 558 -38.72 -0.38 5.88
N GLY A 559 -37.94 -0.70 6.92
CA GLY A 559 -38.43 -1.49 8.06
C GLY A 559 -38.60 -2.99 7.79
N LYS A 560 -38.05 -3.50 6.69
CA LYS A 560 -38.05 -4.93 6.35
C LYS A 560 -36.68 -5.42 5.95
N VAL A 561 -36.43 -6.71 6.11
CA VAL A 561 -35.22 -7.38 5.64
C VAL A 561 -35.21 -7.37 4.11
N ALA A 562 -34.28 -6.62 3.54
CA ALA A 562 -34.07 -6.55 2.11
C ALA A 562 -33.03 -7.56 1.67
N THR A 563 -31.96 -7.76 2.43
CA THR A 563 -30.82 -8.61 2.04
C THR A 563 -30.45 -9.58 3.16
N ILE A 564 -30.09 -10.80 2.79
CA ILE A 564 -29.51 -11.79 3.69
C ILE A 564 -28.33 -12.44 2.97
N HIS A 565 -27.13 -12.30 3.53
CA HIS A 565 -25.95 -13.03 3.07
C HIS A 565 -25.49 -14.01 4.14
N LEU A 566 -25.60 -15.30 3.86
CA LEU A 566 -25.26 -16.39 4.77
C LEU A 566 -23.79 -16.76 4.57
N ASN A 567 -22.95 -16.50 5.58
CA ASN A 567 -21.53 -16.81 5.53
C ASN A 567 -21.22 -18.03 6.42
N PHE A 568 -21.05 -19.19 5.79
CA PHE A 568 -20.79 -20.47 6.44
C PHE A 568 -19.29 -20.79 6.50
N ASP A 569 -18.90 -21.74 7.37
CA ASP A 569 -17.66 -22.50 7.17
C ASP A 569 -17.81 -23.44 5.96
N SER A 570 -17.58 -22.89 4.77
CA SER A 570 -17.86 -23.54 3.49
C SER A 570 -16.96 -24.75 3.20
N ALA A 571 -15.76 -24.82 3.80
CA ALA A 571 -14.81 -25.91 3.55
C ALA A 571 -15.27 -27.22 4.22
N GLN A 572 -15.79 -27.12 5.44
CA GLN A 572 -16.35 -28.27 6.16
C GLN A 572 -17.58 -28.83 5.45
N LEU A 573 -18.52 -27.96 5.07
CA LEU A 573 -19.74 -28.38 4.36
C LEU A 573 -19.43 -28.96 2.98
N SER A 574 -18.53 -28.35 2.20
CA SER A 574 -18.15 -28.89 0.88
C SER A 574 -17.64 -30.32 1.00
N THR A 575 -16.77 -30.59 1.96
CA THR A 575 -16.18 -31.92 2.16
C THR A 575 -17.24 -32.98 2.50
N SER A 576 -18.21 -32.63 3.34
CA SER A 576 -19.29 -33.54 3.73
C SER A 576 -20.29 -33.80 2.60
N PHE A 577 -20.49 -32.85 1.68
CA PHE A 577 -21.34 -33.02 0.49
C PHE A 577 -20.60 -33.63 -0.73
N GLU A 578 -19.27 -33.50 -0.81
CA GLU A 578 -18.42 -34.00 -1.91
C GLU A 578 -18.27 -35.53 -1.96
N GLN A 579 -18.73 -36.26 -0.95
CA GLN A 579 -18.66 -37.73 -0.94
C GLN A 579 -19.58 -38.43 -1.98
N TYR A 580 -20.07 -37.73 -3.03
CA TYR A 580 -20.79 -38.32 -4.16
C TYR A 580 -20.69 -37.55 -5.49
N ASP A 581 -20.69 -38.29 -6.61
CA ASP A 581 -20.56 -37.82 -8.01
C ASP A 581 -21.95 -37.39 -8.56
N TRP A 582 -22.16 -36.08 -8.78
CA TRP A 582 -23.46 -35.49 -9.16
C TRP A 582 -23.92 -35.75 -10.62
N LYS A 583 -23.39 -36.78 -11.29
CA LYS A 583 -23.59 -37.02 -12.73
C LYS A 583 -25.01 -37.40 -13.18
N GLU A 584 -25.93 -37.71 -12.26
CA GLU A 584 -27.29 -38.13 -12.64
C GLU A 584 -28.39 -37.06 -12.43
N CYS A 585 -28.07 -35.88 -11.90
CA CYS A 585 -29.10 -34.84 -11.67
C CYS A 585 -29.20 -33.77 -12.77
N THR A 586 -28.33 -33.78 -13.78
CA THR A 586 -28.29 -32.75 -14.84
C THR A 586 -29.56 -32.67 -15.70
N ASP A 587 -30.41 -33.69 -15.71
CA ASP A 587 -31.64 -33.68 -16.52
C ASP A 587 -32.82 -32.96 -15.86
N MET A 588 -32.71 -32.54 -14.59
CA MET A 588 -33.80 -31.85 -13.88
C MET A 588 -33.64 -30.32 -13.81
N TRP A 589 -32.48 -29.79 -14.21
CA TRP A 589 -32.15 -28.35 -14.06
C TRP A 589 -32.39 -27.51 -15.34
N LEU A 590 -32.79 -28.13 -16.44
CA LEU A 590 -33.12 -27.46 -17.71
C LEU A 590 -34.50 -26.77 -17.75
N ILE A 591 -35.22 -26.67 -16.62
CA ILE A 591 -36.56 -26.03 -16.56
C ILE A 591 -36.58 -24.86 -15.54
N ARG A 592 -35.49 -24.09 -15.44
CA ARG A 592 -35.45 -22.90 -14.56
C ARG A 592 -34.93 -21.61 -15.23
N GLU A 593 -35.04 -21.51 -16.55
CA GLU A 593 -35.15 -20.20 -17.20
C GLU A 593 -36.63 -19.90 -17.44
N TYR A 594 -37.25 -19.12 -16.56
CA TYR A 594 -38.33 -18.16 -16.84
C TYR A 594 -38.51 -17.18 -15.68
#